data_AF-A0A1I0PHW2-F1
#
_entry.id   AF-A0A1I0PHW2-F1
#
_cell.length_a   1.000
_cell.length_b   1.000
_cell.length_c   1.000
_cell.angle_alpha   90.00
_cell.angle_beta   90.00
_cell.angle_gamma   90.00
#
_symmetry.space_group_name_H-M   'P 1'
#
loop_
_entity.id
_entity.type
_entity.pdbx_description
1 polymer ?
#
loop_
_entity_poly.entity_id
_entity_poly.type
_entity_poly.pdbx_seq_one_letter_code
_entity_poly.pdbx_strand_id
1 'polypeptide(L)'
;MTKSPSTLGIILFIATMIVFFVVYYFFSGINYFDISLKANAFVLPVLYAGTAFWSVKSYWNNHRVVSFKQAFKRAFVPMFVGGILSIFSIYAYLNFVDTDAKKLLNYQYVTRQKAELDKEYTSARKILKHQKDIDELDQKYKERLQSFTPEAVKGKDMLTASHFSGYFAAILIFYVVLSLFFGAFFRTKTIYQETENQE
;
A
#
# COMPACT_ATOMS: atom_id res chain seq x y z
N MET A 1 16.80 11.86 -22.98
CA MET A 1 15.53 11.25 -23.47
C MET A 1 14.60 10.98 -22.29
N THR A 2 13.37 11.48 -22.33
CA THR A 2 12.34 11.15 -21.32
C THR A 2 11.86 9.71 -21.55
N LYS A 3 12.08 8.80 -20.59
CA LYS A 3 11.59 7.41 -20.71
C LYS A 3 10.06 7.39 -20.81
N SER A 4 9.50 6.36 -21.45
CA SER A 4 8.05 6.20 -21.50
C SER A 4 7.49 5.92 -20.09
N PRO A 5 6.26 6.33 -19.76
CA PRO A 5 5.67 6.06 -18.45
C PRO A 5 5.57 4.56 -18.16
N SER A 6 5.25 3.76 -19.18
CA SER A 6 5.17 2.30 -19.06
C SER A 6 6.54 1.68 -18.79
N THR A 7 7.60 2.17 -19.42
CA THR A 7 8.98 1.72 -19.13
C THR A 7 9.37 2.00 -17.69
N LEU A 8 9.02 3.18 -17.16
CA LEU A 8 9.22 3.47 -15.73
C LEU A 8 8.38 2.57 -14.83
N GLY A 9 7.18 2.18 -15.27
CA GLY A 9 6.36 1.17 -14.58
C GLY A 9 7.01 -0.20 -14.52
N ILE A 10 7.65 -0.66 -15.60
CA ILE A 10 8.39 -1.94 -15.61
C ILE A 10 9.61 -1.87 -14.67
N ILE A 11 10.34 -0.75 -14.67
CA ILE A 11 11.46 -0.54 -13.73
C ILE A 11 10.96 -0.55 -12.28
N LEU A 12 9.83 0.11 -12.01
CA LEU A 12 9.19 0.14 -10.70
C LEU A 12 8.74 -1.26 -10.25
N PHE A 13 8.18 -2.05 -11.17
CA PHE A 13 7.87 -3.46 -10.92
C PHE A 13 9.12 -4.23 -10.48
N ILE A 14 10.21 -4.18 -11.26
CA ILE A 14 11.46 -4.87 -10.92
C ILE A 14 11.98 -4.41 -9.56
N ALA A 15 12.03 -3.10 -9.30
CA ALA A 15 12.45 -2.56 -8.01
C ALA A 15 11.56 -3.05 -6.85
N THR A 16 10.24 -3.10 -7.06
CA THR A 16 9.30 -3.62 -6.05
C THR A 16 9.53 -5.10 -5.79
N MET A 17 9.76 -5.90 -6.83
CA MET A 17 10.07 -7.32 -6.69
C MET A 17 11.40 -7.56 -5.97
N ILE A 18 12.42 -6.73 -6.23
CA ILE A 18 13.68 -6.78 -5.47
C ILE A 18 13.41 -6.50 -3.99
N VAL A 19 12.65 -5.46 -3.65
CA VAL A 19 12.29 -5.16 -2.25
C VAL A 19 11.54 -6.34 -1.63
N PHE A 20 10.56 -6.91 -2.34
CA PHE A 20 9.84 -8.09 -1.89
C PHE A 20 10.79 -9.26 -1.61
N PHE A 21 11.66 -9.62 -2.54
CA PHE A 21 12.59 -10.73 -2.37
C PHE A 21 13.64 -10.47 -1.31
N VAL A 22 14.10 -9.23 -1.13
CA VAL A 22 14.98 -8.87 -0.03
C VAL A 22 14.28 -9.09 1.32
N VAL A 23 13.05 -8.60 1.46
CA VAL A 23 12.26 -8.82 2.68
C VAL A 23 11.98 -10.30 2.91
N TYR A 24 11.65 -11.03 1.85
CA TYR A 24 11.43 -12.47 1.89
C TYR A 24 12.71 -13.22 2.29
N TYR A 25 13.79 -13.19 1.52
CA TYR A 25 14.97 -14.03 1.78
C TYR A 25 15.72 -13.68 3.07
N PHE A 26 15.79 -12.40 3.44
CA PHE A 26 16.57 -11.97 4.62
C PHE A 26 15.74 -11.84 5.89
N PHE A 27 14.41 -11.78 5.78
CA PHE A 27 13.53 -11.48 6.91
C PHE A 27 12.30 -12.40 7.04
N SER A 28 12.23 -13.53 6.30
CA SER A 28 11.18 -14.57 6.43
C SER A 28 11.31 -15.42 7.71
N GLY A 29 11.46 -14.78 8.86
CA GLY A 29 11.56 -15.42 10.17
C GLY A 29 10.42 -14.99 11.11
N ILE A 30 10.72 -14.91 12.40
CA ILE A 30 9.74 -14.63 13.48
C ILE A 30 9.00 -13.29 13.28
N ASN A 31 9.64 -12.30 12.65
CA ASN A 31 9.10 -10.96 12.46
C ASN A 31 8.66 -10.68 11.01
N TYR A 32 8.46 -11.71 10.19
CA TYR A 32 8.23 -11.56 8.76
C TYR A 32 7.02 -10.66 8.43
N PHE A 33 5.89 -10.87 9.11
CA PHE A 33 4.69 -10.05 8.93
C PHE A 33 4.92 -8.58 9.30
N ASP A 34 5.58 -8.30 10.43
CA ASP A 34 5.82 -6.93 10.90
C ASP A 34 6.80 -6.16 9.99
N ILE A 35 7.86 -6.84 9.55
CA ILE A 35 8.85 -6.26 8.63
C ILE A 35 8.20 -6.02 7.25
N SER A 36 7.39 -6.96 6.77
CA SER A 36 6.63 -6.79 5.54
C SER A 36 5.67 -5.60 5.62
N LEU A 37 4.96 -5.44 6.75
CA LEU A 37 4.08 -4.29 6.98
C LEU A 37 4.85 -2.97 6.95
N LYS A 38 6.01 -2.90 7.63
CA LYS A 38 6.88 -1.72 7.63
C LYS A 38 7.43 -1.38 6.25
N ALA A 39 7.86 -2.39 5.48
CA ALA A 39 8.32 -2.19 4.10
C ALA A 39 7.19 -1.62 3.22
N ASN A 40 5.97 -2.15 3.35
CA ASN A 40 4.80 -1.64 2.64
C ASN A 40 4.37 -0.24 3.08
N ALA A 41 4.59 0.13 4.35
CA ALA A 41 4.21 1.43 4.90
C ALA A 41 5.22 2.55 4.63
N PHE A 42 6.52 2.23 4.54
CA PHE A 42 7.58 3.24 4.48
C PHE A 42 8.47 3.14 3.24
N VAL A 43 8.75 1.94 2.75
CA VAL A 43 9.65 1.76 1.59
C VAL A 43 8.88 1.92 0.29
N LEU A 44 7.78 1.17 0.12
CA LEU A 44 7.01 1.19 -1.13
C LEU A 44 6.38 2.56 -1.43
N PRO A 45 5.78 3.29 -0.48
CA PRO A 45 5.18 4.58 -0.80
C PRO A 45 6.22 5.59 -1.30
N VAL A 46 7.42 5.60 -0.71
CA VAL A 46 8.54 6.44 -1.15
C VAL A 46 9.02 6.03 -2.53
N LEU A 47 9.18 4.73 -2.80
CA LEU A 47 9.61 4.21 -4.10
C LEU A 47 8.62 4.58 -5.21
N TYR A 48 7.31 4.40 -4.96
CA TYR A 48 6.25 4.68 -5.93
C TYR A 48 6.08 6.19 -6.15
N ALA A 49 6.04 6.98 -5.07
CA ALA A 49 5.95 8.43 -5.16
C ALA A 49 7.19 9.04 -5.82
N GLY A 50 8.38 8.56 -5.50
CA GLY A 50 9.64 8.99 -6.11
C GLY A 50 9.69 8.70 -7.61
N THR A 51 9.23 7.51 -8.03
CA THR A 51 9.16 7.15 -9.45
C THR A 51 8.13 7.99 -10.20
N ALA A 52 6.95 8.22 -9.60
CA ALA A 52 5.93 9.09 -10.15
C ALA A 52 6.42 10.54 -10.29
N PHE A 53 7.03 11.08 -9.23
CA PHE A 53 7.64 12.40 -9.23
C PHE A 53 8.69 12.52 -10.34
N TRP A 54 9.62 11.57 -10.43
CA TRP A 54 10.67 11.59 -11.45
C TRP A 54 10.10 11.52 -12.86
N SER A 55 9.09 10.68 -13.09
CA SER A 55 8.38 10.57 -14.37
C SER A 55 7.77 11.91 -14.80
N VAL A 56 7.05 12.58 -13.89
CA VAL A 56 6.40 13.87 -14.16
C VAL A 56 7.43 14.98 -14.30
N LYS A 57 8.40 15.07 -13.38
CA LYS A 57 9.43 16.11 -13.36
C LYS A 57 10.32 16.06 -14.59
N SER A 58 10.73 14.86 -15.01
CA SER A 58 11.53 14.68 -16.23
C SER A 58 10.74 15.12 -17.47
N TYR A 59 9.45 14.81 -17.53
CA TYR A 59 8.60 15.29 -18.62
C TYR A 59 8.43 16.81 -18.58
N TRP A 60 8.15 17.39 -17.41
CA TRP A 60 7.96 18.82 -17.22
C TRP A 60 9.20 19.65 -17.57
N ASN A 61 10.40 19.21 -17.17
CA ASN A 61 11.64 19.89 -17.52
C ASN A 61 11.90 19.92 -19.04
N ASN A 62 11.37 18.95 -19.79
CA ASN A 62 11.64 18.77 -21.23
C ASN A 62 10.52 19.30 -22.14
N HIS A 63 9.45 19.87 -21.59
CA HIS A 63 8.31 20.39 -22.36
C HIS A 63 7.94 21.80 -21.89
N ARG A 64 7.76 22.73 -22.83
CA ARG A 64 7.42 24.13 -22.52
C ARG A 64 6.03 24.27 -21.88
N VAL A 65 5.08 23.46 -22.29
CA VAL A 65 3.70 23.47 -21.79
C VAL A 65 3.30 22.05 -21.42
N VAL A 66 2.84 21.87 -20.18
CA VAL A 66 2.35 20.59 -19.67
C VAL A 66 0.91 20.75 -19.21
N SER A 67 0.02 19.95 -19.80
CA SER A 67 -1.37 19.92 -19.35
C SER A 67 -1.55 19.04 -18.12
N PHE A 68 -2.62 19.28 -17.35
CA PHE A 68 -3.00 18.45 -16.21
C PHE A 68 -3.07 16.96 -16.59
N LYS A 69 -3.71 16.65 -17.73
CA LYS A 69 -3.86 15.26 -18.22
C LYS A 69 -2.50 14.60 -18.49
N GLN A 70 -1.53 15.35 -19.01
CA GLN A 70 -0.19 14.83 -19.27
C GLN A 70 0.57 14.57 -17.96
N ALA A 71 0.55 15.50 -17.01
CA ALA A 71 1.16 15.33 -15.70
C ALA A 71 0.50 14.19 -14.91
N PHE A 72 -0.83 14.12 -14.90
CA PHE A 72 -1.59 13.02 -14.29
C PHE A 72 -1.18 11.66 -14.90
N LYS A 73 -1.21 11.53 -16.23
CA LYS A 73 -0.84 10.27 -16.91
C LYS A 73 0.61 9.87 -16.60
N ARG A 74 1.52 10.84 -16.53
CA ARG A 74 2.94 10.61 -16.21
C ARG A 74 3.15 10.13 -14.78
N ALA A 75 2.32 10.54 -13.82
CA ALA A 75 2.34 9.99 -12.46
C ALA A 75 1.63 8.64 -12.37
N PHE A 76 0.43 8.53 -12.93
CA PHE A 76 -0.45 7.39 -12.74
C PHE A 76 0.05 6.12 -13.41
N VAL A 77 0.43 6.20 -14.70
CA VAL A 77 0.75 5.02 -15.51
C VAL A 77 1.94 4.21 -14.94
N PRO A 78 3.07 4.82 -14.54
CA PRO A 78 4.16 4.05 -13.93
C PRO A 78 3.73 3.34 -12.66
N MET A 79 3.01 4.02 -11.76
CA MET A 79 2.53 3.44 -10.51
C MET A 79 1.51 2.31 -10.76
N PHE A 80 0.57 2.51 -11.68
CA PHE A 80 -0.42 1.50 -12.03
C PHE A 80 0.23 0.24 -12.61
N VAL A 81 1.11 0.40 -13.62
CA VAL A 81 1.80 -0.72 -14.26
C VAL A 81 2.74 -1.42 -13.28
N GLY A 82 3.54 -0.67 -12.53
CA GLY A 82 4.45 -1.23 -11.52
C GLY A 82 3.68 -1.95 -10.41
N GLY A 83 2.63 -1.33 -9.90
CA GLY A 83 1.80 -1.83 -8.81
C GLY A 83 1.04 -3.09 -9.18
N ILE A 84 0.34 -3.09 -10.33
CA ILE A 84 -0.44 -4.26 -10.75
C ILE A 84 0.47 -5.46 -10.99
N LEU A 85 1.57 -5.29 -11.73
CA LEU A 85 2.50 -6.39 -11.99
C LEU A 85 3.09 -6.94 -10.69
N SER A 86 3.47 -6.06 -9.74
CA SER A 86 4.06 -6.48 -8.46
C SER A 86 3.05 -7.25 -7.61
N ILE A 87 1.85 -6.69 -7.44
CA ILE A 87 0.82 -7.25 -6.55
C ILE A 87 0.36 -8.62 -7.05
N PHE A 88 0.12 -8.77 -8.36
CA PHE A 88 -0.23 -10.07 -8.93
C PHE A 88 0.91 -11.08 -8.84
N SER A 89 2.17 -10.65 -9.04
CA SER A 89 3.33 -11.54 -8.93
C SER A 89 3.54 -12.03 -7.49
N ILE A 90 3.43 -11.13 -6.50
CA ILE A 90 3.53 -11.46 -5.07
C ILE A 90 2.39 -12.40 -4.66
N TYR A 91 1.16 -12.10 -5.09
CA TYR A 91 0.01 -12.96 -4.83
C TYR A 91 0.21 -14.35 -5.42
N ALA A 92 0.64 -14.45 -6.67
CA ALA A 92 0.91 -15.73 -7.32
C ALA A 92 2.03 -16.50 -6.63
N TYR A 93 3.12 -15.81 -6.26
CA TYR A 93 4.24 -16.41 -5.54
C TYR A 93 3.80 -17.03 -4.21
N LEU A 94 3.09 -16.27 -3.37
CA LEU A 94 2.66 -16.73 -2.05
C LEU A 94 1.53 -17.76 -2.09
N ASN A 95 0.72 -17.80 -3.16
CA ASN A 95 -0.36 -18.77 -3.30
C ASN A 95 0.05 -20.07 -4.01
N PHE A 96 1.02 -20.03 -4.93
CA PHE A 96 1.34 -21.17 -5.80
C PHE A 96 2.79 -21.63 -5.74
N VAL A 97 3.73 -20.79 -5.30
CA VAL A 97 5.16 -21.13 -5.25
C VAL A 97 5.59 -21.46 -3.82
N ASP A 98 5.37 -20.55 -2.87
CA ASP A 98 5.71 -20.75 -1.47
C ASP A 98 4.49 -20.56 -0.56
N THR A 99 3.74 -21.66 -0.43
CA THR A 99 2.55 -21.69 0.44
C THR A 99 2.90 -21.69 1.93
N ASP A 100 4.14 -22.02 2.30
CA ASP A 100 4.55 -22.05 3.71
C ASP A 100 4.87 -20.65 4.22
N ALA A 101 5.46 -19.79 3.39
CA ALA A 101 5.57 -18.36 3.69
C ALA A 101 4.19 -17.71 3.87
N LYS A 102 3.21 -18.08 3.05
CA LYS A 102 1.82 -17.66 3.24
C LYS A 102 1.24 -18.13 4.58
N LYS A 103 1.43 -19.41 4.95
CA LYS A 103 0.99 -19.94 6.25
C LYS A 103 1.65 -19.19 7.41
N LEU A 104 2.95 -18.91 7.31
CA LEU A 104 3.70 -18.16 8.32
C LEU A 104 3.14 -16.74 8.49
N LEU A 105 2.89 -16.03 7.38
CA LEU A 105 2.27 -14.71 7.41
C LEU A 105 0.89 -14.76 8.09
N ASN A 106 0.02 -15.70 7.71
CA ASN A 106 -1.30 -15.86 8.29
C ASN A 106 -1.22 -16.15 9.80
N TYR A 107 -0.33 -17.04 10.22
CA TYR A 107 -0.10 -17.35 11.62
C TYR A 107 0.35 -16.12 12.41
N GLN A 108 1.33 -15.37 11.89
CA GLN A 108 1.87 -14.18 12.56
C GLN A 108 0.84 -13.05 12.64
N TYR A 109 0.03 -12.86 11.61
CA TYR A 109 -1.06 -11.89 11.59
C TYR A 109 -2.12 -12.16 12.67
N VAL A 110 -2.55 -13.41 12.79
CA VAL A 110 -3.53 -13.82 13.80
C VAL A 110 -2.95 -13.71 15.20
N THR A 111 -1.71 -14.18 15.39
CA THR A 111 -1.00 -14.10 16.67
C THR A 111 -0.84 -12.65 17.13
N ARG A 112 -0.42 -11.76 16.23
CA ARG A 112 -0.29 -10.33 16.51
C ARG A 112 -1.62 -9.68 16.86
N GLN A 113 -2.68 -9.94 16.09
CA GLN A 113 -4.00 -9.37 16.38
C GLN A 113 -4.54 -9.80 17.74
N LYS A 114 -4.31 -11.05 18.13
CA LYS A 114 -4.67 -11.53 19.46
C LYS A 114 -3.89 -10.78 20.54
N ALA A 115 -2.57 -10.65 20.37
CA ALA A 115 -1.73 -9.93 21.32
C ALA A 115 -2.13 -8.44 21.46
N GLU A 116 -2.50 -7.77 20.37
CA GLU A 116 -3.01 -6.39 20.43
C GLU A 116 -4.38 -6.33 21.10
N LEU A 117 -5.30 -7.27 20.84
CA LEU A 117 -6.58 -7.36 21.54
C LEU A 117 -6.39 -7.52 23.06
N ASP A 118 -5.51 -8.43 23.48
CA ASP A 118 -5.21 -8.69 24.89
C ASP A 118 -4.63 -7.44 25.57
N LYS A 119 -3.77 -6.69 24.85
CA LYS A 119 -3.17 -5.44 25.30
C LYS A 119 -4.18 -4.30 25.40
N GLU A 120 -5.05 -4.14 24.41
CA GLU A 120 -6.14 -3.17 24.41
C GLU A 120 -7.09 -3.43 25.58
N TYR A 121 -7.51 -4.68 25.76
CA TYR A 121 -8.34 -5.13 26.87
C TYR A 121 -7.70 -4.80 28.22
N THR A 122 -6.46 -5.24 28.43
CA THR A 122 -5.74 -5.03 29.69
C THR A 122 -5.55 -3.55 30.01
N SER A 123 -5.27 -2.73 28.99
CA SER A 123 -5.11 -1.28 29.13
C SER A 123 -6.44 -0.61 29.48
N ALA A 124 -7.51 -0.93 28.75
CA ALA A 124 -8.84 -0.37 28.99
C ALA A 124 -9.37 -0.76 30.37
N ARG A 125 -9.17 -2.02 30.77
CA ARG A 125 -9.62 -2.55 32.06
C ARG A 125 -9.04 -1.81 33.26
N LYS A 126 -7.81 -1.30 33.16
CA LYS A 126 -7.14 -0.53 34.21
C LYS A 126 -7.71 0.87 34.42
N ILE A 127 -8.35 1.45 33.40
CA ILE A 127 -8.77 2.85 33.37
C ILE A 127 -10.27 2.97 33.67
N LEU A 128 -11.07 1.96 33.32
CA LEU A 128 -12.50 1.93 33.58
C LEU A 128 -12.79 1.80 35.07
N LYS A 129 -13.72 2.64 35.56
CA LYS A 129 -14.12 2.69 36.98
C LYS A 129 -15.54 2.19 37.22
N HIS A 130 -16.41 2.26 36.21
CA HIS A 130 -17.80 1.85 36.32
C HIS A 130 -17.96 0.38 35.98
N GLN A 131 -18.63 -0.37 36.86
CA GLN A 131 -18.84 -1.81 36.70
C GLN A 131 -19.54 -2.14 35.39
N LYS A 132 -20.51 -1.33 34.95
CA LYS A 132 -21.21 -1.52 33.68
C LYS A 132 -20.28 -1.51 32.47
N ASP A 133 -19.35 -0.57 32.40
CA ASP A 133 -18.40 -0.45 31.27
C ASP A 133 -17.36 -1.59 31.31
N ILE A 134 -17.01 -2.00 32.52
CA ILE A 134 -16.17 -3.16 32.81
C ILE A 134 -16.82 -4.44 32.28
N ASP A 135 -18.10 -4.66 32.57
CA ASP A 135 -18.84 -5.84 32.15
C ASP A 135 -19.02 -5.86 30.61
N GLU A 136 -19.30 -4.69 30.01
CA GLU A 136 -19.38 -4.56 28.55
C GLU A 136 -18.03 -4.84 27.87
N LEU A 137 -16.93 -4.33 28.44
CA LEU A 137 -15.58 -4.61 27.94
C LEU A 137 -15.26 -6.11 28.01
N ASP A 138 -15.57 -6.77 29.14
CA ASP A 138 -15.34 -8.20 29.33
C ASP A 138 -16.15 -9.03 28.34
N GLN A 139 -17.41 -8.65 28.11
CA GLN A 139 -18.26 -9.32 27.14
C GLN A 139 -17.69 -9.16 25.72
N LYS A 140 -17.38 -7.94 25.29
CA LYS A 140 -16.78 -7.67 23.97
C LYS A 140 -15.46 -8.43 23.77
N TYR A 141 -14.61 -8.46 24.80
CA TYR A 141 -13.35 -9.20 24.74
C TYR A 141 -13.58 -10.70 24.57
N LYS A 142 -14.50 -11.31 25.34
CA LYS A 142 -14.86 -12.73 25.20
C LYS A 142 -15.43 -13.05 23.82
N GLU A 143 -16.32 -12.20 23.30
CA GLU A 143 -16.88 -12.34 21.94
C GLU A 143 -15.78 -12.29 20.88
N ARG A 144 -14.83 -11.34 21.00
CA ARG A 144 -13.72 -11.20 20.04
C ARG A 144 -12.71 -12.35 20.13
N LEU A 145 -12.45 -12.87 21.32
CA LEU A 145 -11.58 -14.04 21.53
C LEU A 145 -12.06 -15.28 20.78
N GLN A 146 -13.38 -15.47 20.63
CA GLN A 146 -13.94 -16.58 19.85
C GLN A 146 -13.50 -16.55 18.38
N SER A 147 -13.17 -15.36 17.84
CA SER A 147 -12.67 -15.24 16.48
C SER A 147 -11.22 -15.72 16.30
N PHE A 148 -10.51 -16.05 17.39
CA PHE A 148 -9.12 -16.55 17.39
C PHE A 148 -9.03 -18.05 17.69
N THR A 149 -10.15 -18.77 17.80
CA THR A 149 -10.13 -20.23 17.97
C THR A 149 -9.50 -20.90 16.75
N PRO A 150 -8.85 -22.07 16.90
CA PRO A 150 -8.24 -22.80 15.78
C PRO A 150 -9.20 -23.01 14.61
N GLU A 151 -10.48 -23.26 14.90
CA GLU A 151 -11.55 -23.45 13.93
C GLU A 151 -11.87 -22.16 13.18
N ALA A 152 -11.99 -21.03 13.88
CA ALA A 152 -12.25 -19.72 13.28
C ALA A 152 -11.04 -19.18 12.48
N VAL A 153 -9.83 -19.55 12.88
CA VAL A 153 -8.57 -19.12 12.26
C VAL A 153 -8.24 -19.91 11.00
N LYS A 154 -8.67 -21.18 10.89
CA LYS A 154 -8.48 -21.99 9.68
C LYS A 154 -9.01 -21.33 8.39
N GLY A 155 -10.02 -20.47 8.50
CA GLY A 155 -10.58 -19.71 7.37
C GLY A 155 -10.03 -18.28 7.20
N LYS A 156 -9.18 -17.80 8.12
CA LYS A 156 -8.61 -16.44 8.09
C LYS A 156 -7.34 -16.41 7.26
N ASP A 157 -7.52 -16.50 5.95
CA ASP A 157 -6.44 -16.31 4.99
C ASP A 157 -6.40 -14.84 4.53
N MET A 158 -5.28 -14.15 4.80
CA MET A 158 -5.10 -12.76 4.41
C MET A 158 -4.86 -12.59 2.90
N LEU A 159 -4.51 -13.68 2.20
CA LEU A 159 -4.18 -13.69 0.77
C LEU A 159 -5.28 -14.38 -0.04
N THR A 160 -6.55 -14.24 0.35
CA THR A 160 -7.69 -14.59 -0.51
C THR A 160 -7.91 -13.53 -1.58
N ALA A 161 -8.55 -13.92 -2.69
CA ALA A 161 -8.90 -12.99 -3.76
C ALA A 161 -9.73 -11.78 -3.29
N SER A 162 -10.57 -11.95 -2.26
CA SER A 162 -11.38 -10.87 -1.70
C SER A 162 -10.53 -9.84 -0.95
N HIS A 163 -9.73 -10.29 0.03
CA HIS A 163 -8.82 -9.39 0.77
C HIS A 163 -7.80 -8.74 -0.15
N PHE A 164 -7.26 -9.51 -1.09
CA PHE A 164 -6.39 -9.02 -2.15
C PHE A 164 -7.04 -7.90 -2.97
N SER A 165 -8.29 -8.08 -3.41
CA SER A 165 -9.02 -7.07 -4.19
C SER A 165 -9.26 -5.79 -3.38
N GLY A 166 -9.60 -5.91 -2.09
CA GLY A 166 -9.76 -4.77 -1.20
C GLY A 166 -8.44 -3.99 -1.00
N TYR A 167 -7.34 -4.70 -0.76
CA TYR A 167 -6.01 -4.09 -0.63
C TYR A 167 -5.57 -3.41 -1.94
N PHE A 168 -5.78 -4.07 -3.08
CA PHE A 168 -5.49 -3.50 -4.39
C PHE A 168 -6.31 -2.24 -4.67
N ALA A 169 -7.59 -2.22 -4.31
CA ALA A 169 -8.44 -1.03 -4.43
C ALA A 169 -7.90 0.15 -3.61
N ALA A 170 -7.46 -0.09 -2.37
CA ALA A 170 -6.84 0.95 -1.53
C ALA A 170 -5.57 1.54 -2.18
N ILE A 171 -4.74 0.69 -2.78
CA ILE A 171 -3.54 1.10 -3.52
C ILE A 171 -3.89 1.93 -4.75
N LEU A 172 -4.93 1.54 -5.50
CA LEU A 172 -5.39 2.32 -6.66
C LEU A 172 -5.89 3.70 -6.26
N ILE A 173 -6.62 3.81 -5.14
CA ILE A 173 -7.05 5.11 -4.59
C ILE A 173 -5.82 5.97 -4.28
N PHE A 174 -4.80 5.40 -3.63
CA PHE A 174 -3.54 6.10 -3.37
C PHE A 174 -2.89 6.61 -4.67
N TYR A 175 -2.81 5.77 -5.72
CA TYR A 175 -2.25 6.17 -7.01
C TYR A 175 -3.04 7.30 -7.67
N VAL A 176 -4.37 7.25 -7.60
CA VAL A 176 -5.24 8.31 -8.14
C VAL A 176 -5.01 9.62 -7.39
N VAL A 177 -5.09 9.62 -6.07
CA VAL A 177 -4.91 10.83 -5.24
C VAL A 177 -3.54 11.46 -5.49
N LEU A 178 -2.48 10.67 -5.48
CA LEU A 178 -1.13 11.16 -5.73
C LEU A 178 -0.96 11.70 -7.16
N SER A 179 -1.59 11.07 -8.14
CA SER A 179 -1.56 11.52 -9.53
C SER A 179 -2.38 12.80 -9.76
N LEU A 180 -3.49 12.98 -9.04
CA LEU A 180 -4.23 14.25 -9.02
C LEU A 180 -3.37 15.38 -8.46
N PHE A 181 -2.67 15.12 -7.35
CA PHE A 181 -1.72 16.08 -6.76
C PHE A 181 -0.64 16.48 -7.75
N PHE A 182 0.05 15.51 -8.37
CA PHE A 182 1.07 15.82 -9.39
C PHE A 182 0.49 16.50 -10.62
N GLY A 183 -0.69 16.10 -11.07
CA GLY A 183 -1.40 16.74 -12.18
C GLY A 183 -1.66 18.22 -11.91
N ALA A 184 -2.10 18.55 -10.70
CA ALA A 184 -2.39 19.92 -10.29
C ALA A 184 -1.13 20.76 -10.09
N PHE A 185 -0.06 20.16 -9.55
CA PHE A 185 1.19 20.85 -9.22
C PHE A 185 2.07 21.11 -10.45
N PHE A 186 2.15 20.14 -11.38
CA PHE A 186 3.04 20.21 -12.55
C PHE A 186 2.38 20.73 -13.82
N ARG A 187 1.10 21.13 -13.79
CA ARG A 187 0.50 21.80 -14.94
C ARG A 187 1.10 23.20 -15.11
N THR A 188 1.38 23.58 -16.35
CA THR A 188 1.73 24.97 -16.67
C THR A 188 0.48 25.83 -16.46
N LYS A 189 0.53 26.83 -15.57
CA LYS A 189 -0.53 27.85 -15.50
C LYS A 189 -0.46 28.65 -16.80
N THR A 190 -1.56 28.72 -17.55
CA THR A 190 -1.69 29.69 -18.64
C THR A 190 -1.58 31.07 -18.02
N ILE A 191 -0.46 31.75 -18.26
CA ILE A 191 -0.38 33.19 -18.04
C ILE A 191 -1.22 33.78 -19.17
N TYR A 192 -2.31 34.45 -18.84
CA TYR A 192 -3.00 35.31 -19.80
C TYR A 192 -1.97 36.37 -20.21
N GLN A 193 -1.41 36.26 -21.41
CA GLN A 193 -0.73 37.41 -21.99
C GLN A 193 -1.85 38.40 -22.29
N GLU A 194 -1.88 39.52 -21.57
CA GLU A 194 -2.64 40.67 -22.03
C GLU A 194 -2.19 40.93 -23.47
N THR A 195 -3.12 40.79 -24.40
CA THR A 195 -2.94 41.29 -25.75
C THR A 195 -2.78 42.80 -25.58
N GLU A 196 -1.54 43.31 -25.57
CA GLU A 196 -1.29 44.71 -25.86
C GLU A 196 -1.86 44.94 -27.25
N ASN A 197 -3.10 45.42 -27.31
CA ASN A 197 -3.67 45.99 -28.51
C ASN A 197 -2.81 47.20 -28.86
N GLN A 198 -1.87 47.00 -29.77
CA GLN A 198 -1.26 48.09 -30.52
C GLN A 198 -2.28 48.55 -31.56
N GLU A 199 -3.11 49.53 -31.19
CA GLU A 199 -3.73 50.48 -32.11
C GLU A 199 -3.35 51.91 -31.69
#